data_AF-A0AAW2MW88-F1
#
_entry.id   AF-A0AAW2MW88-F1
#
_cell.length_a   1.000
_cell.length_b   1.000
_cell.length_c   1.000
_cell.angle_alpha   90.00
_cell.angle_beta   90.00
_cell.angle_gamma   90.00
#
_symmetry.space_group_name_H-M   'P 1'
#
loop_
_entity.id
_entity.type
_entity.pdbx_description
1 polymer ?
#
loop_
_entity_poly.entity_id
_entity_poly.type
_entity_poly.pdbx_seq_one_letter_code
_entity_poly.pdbx_strand_id
1 'polypeptide(L)'
;MVINHLDKLFVTNDAATIVNELEVQHPAAKILVLAGKAQQEEIGDGANLTVSFAGELLQNAEELIRMGLHPSEIIIGYTKSINKTVEILEELVEKGSENMNVRNKDEVISRMRSSVASKQYGQEDKLCPLIAEACIQVCPKNPANFNVDNVRVAKLLGGGLHDSTVVRGMVLKTDAVGTIKRVEKAKVAVFAGGVDTTATETKGTVLIHNAEQLENYAKTEEAKVEELIKAVADSGAKVIVSGAAVGEMALHFCERYKLMVLKISSKFELRRFCRATGAVGLLKLSQPDQDDLGYVDSVSVEEIGGARVTIVKNEQGGNSVSTVVLRGSTDSILDDLERAVDDGVNAYKAMCRDSRIVPGAAATEIELARRLKEFSFKETGLDQYAIAKFAESFEMIPKTLAENAGLNAIEIISSLYAEHASGNTKVGIDLDEGVCKDISTMNIWDLHITKFFALKYAADAACTVLRVDQIIMAKPAGGPKPPPAGMDED
;
A
#
# COMPACT_ATOMS: atom_id res chain seq x y z
N MET A 1 -4.19 10.65 15.83
CA MET A 1 -5.12 9.63 16.37
C MET A 1 -6.51 9.95 15.85
N VAL A 2 -7.15 8.99 15.18
CA VAL A 2 -8.52 9.12 14.63
C VAL A 2 -9.36 7.97 15.19
N ILE A 3 -10.56 8.28 15.68
CA ILE A 3 -11.57 7.28 16.05
C ILE A 3 -12.70 7.44 15.05
N ASN A 4 -12.99 6.38 14.30
CA ASN A 4 -14.07 6.43 13.31
C ASN A 4 -15.44 6.16 13.94
N HIS A 5 -16.52 6.25 13.15
CA HIS A 5 -17.90 6.01 13.60
C HIS A 5 -18.17 4.57 14.07
N LEU A 6 -17.23 3.64 13.86
CA LEU A 6 -17.29 2.24 14.29
C LEU A 6 -16.47 2.00 15.57
N ASP A 7 -16.09 3.06 16.29
CA ASP A 7 -15.22 3.03 17.47
C ASP A 7 -13.85 2.35 17.24
N LYS A 8 -13.40 2.27 15.98
CA LYS A 8 -12.08 1.75 15.64
C LYS A 8 -11.03 2.85 15.79
N LEU A 9 -10.04 2.57 16.62
CA LEU A 9 -8.91 3.46 16.87
C LEU A 9 -7.85 3.30 15.78
N PHE A 10 -7.46 4.42 15.17
CA PHE A 10 -6.32 4.51 14.27
C PHE A 10 -5.27 5.48 14.81
N VAL A 11 -4.05 4.98 14.97
CA VAL A 11 -2.85 5.77 15.25
C VAL A 11 -2.00 5.69 13.99
N THR A 12 -1.78 6.83 13.34
CA THR A 12 -1.10 6.90 12.04
C THR A 12 -0.55 8.30 11.79
N ASN A 13 0.59 8.35 11.12
CA ASN A 13 1.16 9.58 10.58
C ASN A 13 0.81 9.79 9.10
N ASP A 14 0.26 8.76 8.44
CA ASP A 14 -0.17 8.86 7.05
C ASP A 14 -1.44 9.72 6.89
N ALA A 15 -1.29 10.84 6.18
CA ALA A 15 -2.37 11.78 5.89
C ALA A 15 -3.47 11.16 5.03
N ALA A 16 -3.17 10.26 4.09
CA ALA A 16 -4.19 9.63 3.26
C ALA A 16 -5.15 8.80 4.12
N THR A 17 -4.60 8.01 5.04
CA THR A 17 -5.39 7.27 6.03
C THR A 17 -6.22 8.20 6.90
N ILE A 18 -5.63 9.28 7.44
CA ILE A 18 -6.35 10.24 8.31
C ILE A 18 -7.57 10.79 7.56
N VAL A 19 -7.35 11.30 6.34
CA VAL A 19 -8.40 11.96 5.57
C VAL A 19 -9.47 10.98 5.08
N ASN A 20 -9.13 9.71 4.86
CA ASN A 20 -10.10 8.67 4.48
C ASN A 20 -10.97 8.20 5.66
N GLU A 21 -10.41 8.13 6.86
CA GLU A 21 -11.16 7.75 8.07
C GLU A 21 -11.98 8.93 8.63
N LEU A 22 -11.64 10.17 8.27
CA LEU A 22 -12.45 11.34 8.55
C LEU A 22 -13.68 11.37 7.63
N GLU A 23 -14.87 11.50 8.23
CA GLU A 23 -16.12 11.65 7.47
C GLU A 23 -16.28 13.07 6.91
N VAL A 24 -15.61 13.33 5.78
CA VAL A 24 -15.69 14.63 5.11
C VAL A 24 -17.00 14.74 4.31
N GLN A 25 -17.94 15.52 4.84
CA GLN A 25 -19.24 15.76 4.21
C GLN A 25 -19.23 16.91 3.19
N HIS A 26 -18.38 17.92 3.39
CA HIS A 26 -18.36 19.11 2.53
C HIS A 26 -17.83 18.78 1.12
N PRO A 27 -18.57 19.07 0.03
CA PRO A 27 -18.16 18.69 -1.33
C PRO A 27 -16.78 19.23 -1.74
N ALA A 28 -16.46 20.48 -1.42
CA ALA A 28 -15.16 21.06 -1.77
C ALA A 28 -14.00 20.38 -1.02
N ALA A 29 -14.20 20.04 0.25
CA ALA A 29 -13.19 19.33 1.03
C ALA A 29 -13.03 17.89 0.52
N LYS A 30 -14.13 17.27 0.07
CA LYS A 30 -14.10 15.95 -0.56
C LYS A 30 -13.28 15.91 -1.85
N ILE A 31 -13.23 17.00 -2.63
CA ILE A 31 -12.36 17.10 -3.81
C ILE A 31 -10.88 16.99 -3.40
N LEU A 32 -10.48 17.68 -2.33
CA LEU A 32 -9.11 17.60 -1.80
C LEU A 32 -8.78 16.19 -1.27
N VAL A 33 -9.73 15.57 -0.56
CA VAL A 33 -9.61 14.17 -0.10
C VAL A 33 -9.37 13.22 -1.27
N LEU A 34 -10.15 13.36 -2.34
CA LEU A 34 -10.03 12.52 -3.54
C LEU A 34 -8.68 12.72 -4.25
N ALA A 35 -8.15 13.94 -4.28
CA ALA A 35 -6.82 14.21 -4.83
C ALA A 35 -5.70 13.53 -4.01
N GLY A 36 -5.76 13.63 -2.68
CA GLY A 36 -4.83 12.91 -1.79
C GLY A 36 -4.93 11.39 -1.94
N LYS A 37 -6.15 10.86 -2.06
CA LYS A 37 -6.38 9.43 -2.31
C LYS A 37 -5.83 8.96 -3.65
N ALA A 38 -6.02 9.74 -4.73
CA ALA A 38 -5.47 9.43 -6.04
C ALA A 38 -3.93 9.39 -6.01
N GLN A 39 -3.29 10.33 -5.32
CA GLN A 39 -1.84 10.32 -5.11
C GLN A 39 -1.37 9.05 -4.38
N GLN A 40 -2.08 8.65 -3.33
CA GLN A 40 -1.77 7.44 -2.56
C GLN A 40 -1.92 6.16 -3.39
N GLU A 41 -2.97 6.03 -4.21
CA GLU A 41 -3.20 4.82 -5.00
C GLU A 41 -2.22 4.66 -6.17
N GLU A 42 -1.83 5.76 -6.81
CA GLU A 42 -0.93 5.73 -7.97
C GLU A 42 0.55 5.60 -7.58
N ILE A 43 0.99 6.45 -6.65
CA ILE A 43 2.40 6.65 -6.27
C ILE A 43 2.70 6.13 -4.88
N GLY A 44 1.75 6.26 -3.96
CA GLY A 44 1.87 5.83 -2.56
C GLY A 44 2.56 6.82 -1.63
N ASP A 45 3.15 7.90 -2.13
CA ASP A 45 3.76 8.93 -1.28
C ASP A 45 3.32 10.33 -1.72
N GLY A 46 3.48 11.32 -0.87
CA GLY A 46 3.15 12.71 -1.15
C GLY A 46 1.67 13.05 -0.97
N ALA A 47 0.84 12.16 -0.41
CA ALA A 47 -0.56 12.46 -0.15
C ALA A 47 -0.74 13.68 0.79
N ASN A 48 0.13 13.80 1.81
CA ASN A 48 0.13 14.96 2.69
C ASN A 48 0.50 16.25 1.93
N LEU A 49 1.53 16.18 1.08
CA LEU A 49 1.94 17.29 0.22
C LEU A 49 0.79 17.74 -0.68
N THR A 50 0.09 16.80 -1.33
CA THR A 50 -1.04 17.12 -2.22
C THR A 50 -2.15 17.86 -1.49
N VAL A 51 -2.58 17.36 -0.32
CA VAL A 51 -3.70 17.95 0.44
C VAL A 51 -3.29 19.30 1.04
N SER A 52 -2.10 19.36 1.64
CA SER A 52 -1.58 20.56 2.30
C SER A 52 -1.31 21.69 1.32
N PHE A 53 -0.64 21.40 0.20
CA PHE A 53 -0.34 22.40 -0.82
C PHE A 53 -1.61 22.92 -1.49
N ALA A 54 -2.60 22.05 -1.75
CA ALA A 54 -3.89 22.48 -2.26
C ALA A 54 -4.64 23.40 -1.28
N GLY A 55 -4.53 23.14 0.02
CA GLY A 55 -5.05 24.02 1.07
C GLY A 55 -4.39 25.39 1.06
N GLU A 56 -3.06 25.43 0.98
CA GLU A 56 -2.29 26.69 0.91
C GLU A 56 -2.62 27.50 -0.36
N LEU A 57 -2.77 26.83 -1.51
CA LEU A 57 -3.18 27.48 -2.76
C LEU A 57 -4.55 28.16 -2.65
N LEU A 58 -5.49 27.53 -1.94
CA LEU A 58 -6.82 28.09 -1.71
C LEU A 58 -6.79 29.25 -0.72
N GLN A 59 -5.96 29.17 0.33
CA GLN A 59 -5.76 30.27 1.27
C GLN A 59 -5.17 31.50 0.56
N ASN A 60 -4.16 31.31 -0.28
CA ASN A 60 -3.57 32.39 -1.07
C ASN A 60 -4.52 32.91 -2.16
N ALA A 61 -5.40 32.07 -2.70
CA ALA A 61 -6.46 32.50 -3.61
C ALA A 61 -7.51 33.37 -2.88
N GLU A 62 -7.82 33.09 -1.62
CA GLU A 62 -8.74 33.91 -0.82
C GLU A 62 -8.24 35.36 -0.71
N GLU A 63 -6.94 35.57 -0.50
CA GLU A 63 -6.35 36.91 -0.46
C GLU A 63 -6.55 37.66 -1.77
N LEU A 64 -6.35 36.98 -2.91
CA LEU A 64 -6.55 37.56 -4.24
C LEU A 64 -8.01 37.91 -4.52
N ILE A 65 -8.95 37.06 -4.10
CA ILE A 65 -10.38 37.32 -4.23
C ILE A 65 -10.79 38.54 -3.39
N ARG A 66 -10.24 38.67 -2.17
CA ARG A 66 -10.46 39.84 -1.31
C ARG A 66 -9.89 41.13 -1.91
N MET A 67 -8.79 41.03 -2.68
CA MET A 67 -8.24 42.14 -3.46
C MET A 67 -9.07 42.50 -4.71
N GLY A 68 -10.08 41.68 -5.05
CA GLY A 68 -11.02 41.92 -6.14
C GLY A 68 -10.70 41.18 -7.44
N LEU A 69 -9.76 40.24 -7.46
CA LEU A 69 -9.51 39.40 -8.63
C LEU A 69 -10.63 38.38 -8.82
N HIS A 70 -11.06 38.19 -10.07
CA HIS A 70 -12.07 37.19 -10.39
C HIS A 70 -11.46 35.77 -10.33
N PRO A 71 -12.14 34.75 -9.76
CA PRO A 71 -11.61 33.38 -9.67
C PRO A 71 -11.09 32.81 -11.00
N SER A 72 -11.72 33.16 -12.13
CA SER A 72 -11.25 32.78 -13.47
C SER A 72 -9.83 33.24 -13.79
N GLU A 73 -9.43 34.45 -13.37
CA GLU A 73 -8.08 34.98 -13.58
C GLU A 73 -7.07 34.24 -12.71
N ILE A 74 -7.45 33.92 -11.46
CA ILE A 74 -6.63 33.13 -10.55
C ILE A 74 -6.38 31.73 -11.13
N ILE A 75 -7.42 31.09 -11.67
CA ILE A 75 -7.30 29.77 -12.32
C ILE A 75 -6.35 29.83 -13.51
N ILE A 76 -6.40 30.88 -14.33
CA ILE A 76 -5.47 31.05 -15.46
C ILE A 76 -4.03 31.19 -14.95
N GLY A 77 -3.79 32.03 -13.93
CA GLY A 77 -2.48 32.20 -13.32
C GLY A 77 -1.93 30.92 -12.69
N TYR A 78 -2.75 30.17 -11.95
CA TYR A 78 -2.36 28.88 -11.35
C TYR A 78 -2.07 27.83 -12.42
N THR A 79 -2.86 27.79 -13.50
CA THR A 79 -2.63 26.87 -14.64
C THR A 79 -1.30 27.18 -15.35
N LYS A 80 -0.96 28.46 -15.55
CA LYS A 80 0.35 28.86 -16.08
C LYS A 80 1.47 28.48 -15.12
N SER A 81 1.26 28.68 -13.82
CA SER A 81 2.25 28.39 -12.79
C SER A 81 2.58 26.91 -12.70
N ILE A 82 1.59 26.02 -12.71
CA ILE A 82 1.84 24.57 -12.65
C ILE A 82 2.59 24.06 -13.89
N ASN A 83 2.24 24.55 -15.09
CA ASN A 83 2.98 24.20 -16.31
C ASN A 83 4.45 24.62 -16.21
N LYS A 84 4.70 25.85 -15.72
CA LYS A 84 6.07 26.33 -15.53
C LYS A 84 6.82 25.59 -14.42
N THR A 85 6.11 25.21 -13.36
CA THR A 85 6.63 24.39 -12.25
C THR A 85 7.12 23.05 -12.76
N VAL A 86 6.34 22.39 -13.62
CA VAL A 86 6.71 21.11 -14.23
C VAL A 86 7.98 21.25 -15.08
N GLU A 87 8.08 22.29 -15.91
CA GLU A 87 9.30 22.54 -16.71
C GLU A 87 10.53 22.73 -15.81
N ILE A 88 10.41 23.54 -14.75
CA ILE A 88 11.51 23.79 -13.82
C ILE A 88 11.89 22.52 -13.07
N LEU A 89 10.90 21.71 -12.67
CA LEU A 89 11.14 20.47 -11.94
C LEU A 89 11.98 19.48 -12.77
N GLU A 90 11.76 19.41 -14.08
CA GLU A 90 12.58 18.61 -15.00
C GLU A 90 14.05 19.10 -15.05
N GLU A 91 14.30 20.40 -14.93
CA GLU A 91 15.65 20.98 -14.89
C GLU A 91 16.38 20.71 -13.56
N LEU A 92 15.65 20.50 -12.46
CA LEU A 92 16.19 20.27 -11.12
C LEU A 92 16.57 18.81 -10.84
N VAL A 93 16.32 17.91 -11.80
CA VAL A 93 16.65 16.49 -11.68
C VAL A 93 18.17 16.29 -11.59
N GLU A 94 18.59 15.46 -10.64
CA GLU A 94 20.01 15.14 -10.48
C GLU A 94 20.54 14.35 -11.69
N LYS A 95 21.60 14.85 -12.31
CA LYS A 95 22.19 14.24 -13.51
C LYS A 95 22.69 12.83 -13.22
N GLY A 96 22.29 11.87 -14.06
CA GLY A 96 22.67 10.46 -13.91
C GLY A 96 21.75 9.64 -12.99
N SER A 97 20.75 10.27 -12.36
CA SER A 97 19.78 9.56 -11.50
C SER A 97 18.91 8.55 -12.26
N GLU A 98 18.74 8.75 -13.58
CA GLU A 98 17.98 7.90 -14.51
C GLU A 98 18.52 6.46 -14.62
N ASN A 99 19.84 6.27 -14.51
CA ASN A 99 20.49 4.98 -14.75
C ASN A 99 20.62 4.11 -13.49
N MET A 100 19.66 4.23 -12.57
CA MET A 100 19.64 3.45 -11.34
C MET A 100 19.47 1.96 -11.60
N ASN A 101 20.22 1.13 -10.88
CA ASN A 101 19.95 -0.29 -10.84
C ASN A 101 18.93 -0.59 -9.73
N VAL A 102 17.68 -0.82 -10.12
CA VAL A 102 16.57 -1.14 -9.21
C VAL A 102 16.83 -2.42 -8.39
N ARG A 103 17.81 -3.25 -8.78
CA ARG A 103 18.21 -4.46 -8.04
C ARG A 103 19.36 -4.22 -7.05
N ASN A 104 19.97 -3.04 -7.04
CA ASN A 104 21.00 -2.69 -6.09
C ASN A 104 20.36 -2.23 -4.78
N LYS A 105 20.64 -2.96 -3.68
CA LYS A 105 20.02 -2.73 -2.37
C LYS A 105 20.35 -1.33 -1.83
N ASP A 106 21.60 -0.88 -1.96
CA ASP A 106 22.05 0.38 -1.36
C ASP A 106 21.46 1.61 -2.07
N GLU A 107 21.39 1.56 -3.40
CA GLU A 107 20.75 2.62 -4.20
C GLU A 107 19.25 2.74 -3.85
N VAL A 108 18.55 1.61 -3.73
CA VAL A 108 17.13 1.57 -3.36
C VAL A 108 16.92 2.12 -1.95
N ILE A 109 17.75 1.72 -0.98
CA ILE A 109 17.66 2.22 0.40
C ILE A 109 17.83 3.74 0.43
N SER A 110 18.83 4.28 -0.26
CA SER A 110 19.10 5.73 -0.24
C SER A 110 17.92 6.59 -0.70
N ARG A 111 17.15 6.10 -1.70
CA ARG A 111 16.01 6.82 -2.29
C ARG A 111 14.69 6.52 -1.59
N MET A 112 14.60 5.41 -0.86
CA MET A 112 13.41 5.02 -0.09
C MET A 112 13.42 5.63 1.32
N ARG A 113 14.62 6.02 1.80
CA ARG A 113 14.83 6.51 3.16
C ARG A 113 13.90 7.65 3.53
N SER A 114 13.78 8.66 2.67
CA SER A 114 12.91 9.83 2.88
C SER A 114 11.44 9.44 3.09
N SER A 115 10.93 8.58 2.20
CA SER A 115 9.54 8.10 2.23
C SER A 115 9.22 7.35 3.53
N VAL A 116 10.11 6.46 3.98
CA VAL A 116 9.91 5.67 5.22
C VAL A 116 10.13 6.52 6.47
N ALA A 117 11.14 7.39 6.48
CA ALA A 117 11.47 8.27 7.61
C ALA A 117 10.32 9.21 7.96
N SER A 118 9.54 9.66 6.96
CA SER A 118 8.36 10.52 7.18
C SER A 118 7.28 9.91 8.09
N LYS A 119 7.29 8.59 8.28
CA LYS A 119 6.28 7.88 9.10
C LYS A 119 6.87 7.28 10.35
N GLN A 120 8.03 6.63 10.20
CA GLN A 120 8.71 5.88 11.24
C GLN A 120 10.13 6.45 11.42
N TYR A 121 10.18 7.71 11.85
CA TYR A 121 11.43 8.41 12.11
C TYR A 121 12.27 7.66 13.16
N GLY A 122 13.54 7.42 12.84
CA GLY A 122 14.49 6.68 13.66
C GLY A 122 14.48 5.16 13.48
N GLN A 123 13.61 4.61 12.60
CA GLN A 123 13.55 3.18 12.30
C GLN A 123 13.78 2.85 10.81
N GLU A 124 14.02 3.87 9.98
CA GLU A 124 14.27 3.74 8.54
C GLU A 124 15.45 2.83 8.23
N ASP A 125 16.53 2.86 9.04
CA ASP A 125 17.73 2.04 8.83
C ASP A 125 17.44 0.53 8.92
N LYS A 126 16.35 0.12 9.58
CA LYS A 126 15.92 -1.29 9.65
C LYS A 126 14.79 -1.60 8.68
N LEU A 127 13.83 -0.68 8.50
CA LEU A 127 12.72 -0.89 7.59
C LEU A 127 13.15 -0.87 6.12
N CYS A 128 13.97 0.10 5.71
CA CYS A 128 14.37 0.24 4.31
C CYS A 128 15.10 -1.01 3.77
N PRO A 129 16.07 -1.63 4.49
CA PRO A 129 16.69 -2.86 4.03
C PRO A 129 15.72 -4.05 3.90
N LEU A 130 14.73 -4.17 4.79
CA LEU A 130 13.71 -5.22 4.74
C LEU A 130 12.80 -5.04 3.53
N ILE A 131 12.31 -3.82 3.32
CA ILE A 131 11.44 -3.49 2.18
C ILE A 131 12.20 -3.68 0.87
N ALA A 132 13.41 -3.14 0.76
CA ALA A 132 14.25 -3.28 -0.43
C ALA A 132 14.51 -4.75 -0.76
N GLU A 133 14.82 -5.59 0.24
CA GLU A 133 15.04 -7.02 0.02
C GLU A 133 13.77 -7.73 -0.48
N ALA A 134 12.61 -7.45 0.11
CA ALA A 134 11.34 -8.02 -0.34
C ALA A 134 10.99 -7.59 -1.78
N CYS A 135 11.18 -6.31 -2.10
CA CYS A 135 10.93 -5.74 -3.43
C CYS A 135 11.88 -6.31 -4.50
N ILE A 136 13.18 -6.42 -4.20
CA ILE A 136 14.18 -6.96 -5.14
C ILE A 136 13.90 -8.44 -5.43
N GLN A 137 13.49 -9.22 -4.43
CA GLN A 137 13.14 -10.63 -4.60
C GLN A 137 11.94 -10.84 -5.54
N VAL A 138 10.99 -9.90 -5.53
CA VAL A 138 9.75 -9.95 -6.33
C VAL A 138 9.92 -9.29 -7.70
N CYS A 139 10.99 -8.52 -7.91
CA CYS A 139 11.18 -7.69 -9.09
C CYS A 139 11.20 -8.55 -10.38
N PRO A 140 10.22 -8.35 -11.30
CA PRO A 140 10.22 -9.07 -12.57
C PRO A 140 11.42 -8.68 -13.46
N LYS A 141 11.61 -9.40 -14.57
CA LYS A 141 12.63 -9.06 -15.57
C LYS A 141 12.42 -7.66 -16.17
N ASN A 142 11.15 -7.24 -16.31
CA ASN A 142 10.79 -5.87 -16.67
C ASN A 142 10.32 -5.12 -15.41
N PRO A 143 11.13 -4.21 -14.85
CA PRO A 143 10.80 -3.48 -13.63
C PRO A 143 9.48 -2.70 -13.69
N ALA A 144 9.09 -2.18 -14.86
CA ALA A 144 7.88 -1.37 -15.01
C ALA A 144 6.57 -2.13 -14.66
N ASN A 145 6.59 -3.47 -14.75
CA ASN A 145 5.46 -4.33 -14.41
C ASN A 145 5.48 -4.81 -12.95
N PHE A 146 6.22 -4.11 -12.07
CA PHE A 146 6.22 -4.40 -10.64
C PHE A 146 4.81 -4.29 -10.07
N ASN A 147 4.33 -5.37 -9.43
CA ASN A 147 3.03 -5.41 -8.79
C ASN A 147 3.21 -5.33 -7.27
N VAL A 148 2.57 -4.36 -6.63
CA VAL A 148 2.61 -4.12 -5.18
C VAL A 148 1.99 -5.29 -4.41
N ASP A 149 0.94 -5.93 -4.97
CA ASP A 149 0.23 -7.08 -4.36
C ASP A 149 1.13 -8.28 -4.04
N ASN A 150 2.30 -8.33 -4.69
CA ASN A 150 3.26 -9.39 -4.57
C ASN A 150 4.16 -9.24 -3.34
N VAL A 151 4.25 -8.05 -2.75
CA VAL A 151 4.91 -7.87 -1.45
C VAL A 151 3.83 -7.90 -0.39
N ARG A 152 3.88 -8.89 0.50
CA ARG A 152 2.90 -9.07 1.57
C ARG A 152 3.49 -8.66 2.91
N VAL A 153 2.63 -8.14 3.78
CA VAL A 153 2.96 -7.91 5.19
C VAL A 153 2.21 -8.93 6.05
N ALA A 154 2.94 -9.61 6.93
CA ALA A 154 2.40 -10.50 7.94
C ALA A 154 2.67 -9.90 9.33
N LYS A 155 1.64 -9.26 9.91
CA LYS A 155 1.69 -8.68 11.27
C LYS A 155 1.61 -9.78 12.33
N LEU A 156 2.65 -9.95 13.14
CA LEU A 156 2.65 -10.87 14.27
C LEU A 156 2.86 -10.09 15.56
N LEU A 157 1.95 -10.28 16.51
CA LEU A 157 2.02 -9.66 17.83
C LEU A 157 3.20 -10.21 18.64
N GLY A 158 3.82 -9.33 19.41
CA GLY A 158 4.95 -9.62 20.30
C GLY A 158 6.32 -9.35 19.67
N GLY A 159 7.31 -9.14 20.54
CA GLY A 159 8.67 -8.75 20.13
C GLY A 159 8.78 -7.27 19.74
N GLY A 160 9.86 -6.93 19.07
CA GLY A 160 10.10 -5.58 18.53
C GLY A 160 10.33 -5.59 17.03
N LEU A 161 10.38 -4.39 16.43
CA LEU A 161 10.65 -4.23 14.99
C LEU A 161 11.95 -4.92 14.56
N HIS A 162 12.93 -5.01 15.46
CA HIS A 162 14.23 -5.64 15.22
C HIS A 162 14.16 -7.16 15.00
N ASP A 163 13.07 -7.81 15.44
CA ASP A 163 12.83 -9.24 15.22
C ASP A 163 12.10 -9.51 13.90
N SER A 164 11.82 -8.46 13.12
CA SER A 164 11.13 -8.56 11.83
C SER A 164 12.06 -9.12 10.76
N THR A 165 11.52 -9.99 9.90
CA THR A 165 12.30 -10.71 8.89
C THR A 165 11.57 -10.76 7.56
N VAL A 166 12.33 -10.84 6.46
CA VAL A 166 11.76 -11.09 5.13
C VAL A 166 11.78 -12.59 4.85
N VAL A 167 10.62 -13.12 4.46
CA VAL A 167 10.48 -14.50 4.01
C VAL A 167 10.23 -14.51 2.52
N ARG A 168 11.10 -15.22 1.79
CA ARG A 168 10.93 -15.45 0.35
C ARG A 168 9.83 -16.50 0.10
N GLY A 169 8.59 -16.01 0.06
CA GLY A 169 7.38 -16.80 -0.15
C GLY A 169 6.20 -16.20 0.59
N MET A 170 5.35 -17.05 1.16
CA MET A 170 4.12 -16.64 1.84
C MET A 170 4.11 -17.05 3.31
N VAL A 171 3.66 -16.16 4.20
CA VAL A 171 3.40 -16.48 5.60
C VAL A 171 1.90 -16.41 5.86
N LEU A 172 1.34 -17.51 6.37
CA LEU A 172 -0.06 -17.63 6.74
C LEU A 172 -0.19 -17.62 8.26
N LYS A 173 -1.16 -16.86 8.77
CA LYS A 173 -1.48 -16.80 10.21
C LYS A 173 -2.31 -17.99 10.70
N THR A 174 -2.42 -19.03 9.90
CA THR A 174 -3.17 -20.24 10.19
C THR A 174 -2.22 -21.41 10.47
N ASP A 175 -2.61 -22.26 11.42
CA ASP A 175 -1.96 -23.55 11.67
C ASP A 175 -2.29 -24.53 10.54
N ALA A 176 -1.46 -25.56 10.36
CA ALA A 176 -1.78 -26.68 9.50
C ALA A 176 -2.89 -27.52 10.15
N VAL A 177 -3.78 -28.07 9.31
CA VAL A 177 -4.86 -28.93 9.78
C VAL A 177 -4.32 -30.36 9.81
N GLY A 178 -3.95 -30.84 11.00
CA GLY A 178 -3.45 -32.20 11.23
C GLY A 178 -2.09 -32.27 11.92
N THR A 179 -1.50 -33.46 11.90
CA THR A 179 -0.28 -33.77 12.67
C THR A 179 1.01 -33.38 11.94
N ILE A 180 0.99 -33.32 10.60
CA ILE A 180 2.18 -33.04 9.79
C ILE A 180 2.41 -31.54 9.70
N LYS A 181 3.49 -31.08 10.34
CA LYS A 181 3.81 -29.65 10.47
C LYS A 181 5.01 -29.19 9.63
N ARG A 182 5.76 -30.11 9.03
CA ARG A 182 6.93 -29.78 8.22
C ARG A 182 7.03 -30.71 7.02
N VAL A 183 7.16 -30.12 5.84
CA VAL A 183 7.41 -30.84 4.59
C VAL A 183 8.45 -30.08 3.77
N GLU A 184 9.43 -30.81 3.24
CA GLU A 184 10.47 -30.28 2.36
C GLU A 184 10.33 -30.84 0.95
N LYS A 185 10.63 -30.01 -0.06
CA LYS A 185 10.56 -30.29 -1.50
C LYS A 185 9.28 -31.01 -1.88
N ALA A 186 8.19 -30.25 -1.84
CA ALA A 186 6.84 -30.74 -1.97
C ALA A 186 6.17 -30.22 -3.24
N LYS A 187 5.43 -31.11 -3.90
CA LYS A 187 4.41 -30.70 -4.86
C LYS A 187 3.13 -30.33 -4.11
N VAL A 188 2.49 -29.25 -4.54
CA VAL A 188 1.33 -28.67 -3.85
C VAL A 188 0.10 -28.70 -4.77
N ALA A 189 -0.98 -29.29 -4.29
CA ALA A 189 -2.28 -29.25 -4.93
C ALA A 189 -3.16 -28.21 -4.23
N VAL A 190 -3.75 -27.28 -4.99
CA VAL A 190 -4.61 -26.23 -4.44
C VAL A 190 -6.04 -26.47 -4.90
N PHE A 191 -6.96 -26.61 -3.95
CA PHE A 191 -8.38 -26.73 -4.19
C PHE A 191 -9.09 -25.48 -3.67
N ALA A 192 -9.77 -24.74 -4.54
CA ALA A 192 -10.62 -23.61 -4.17
C ALA A 192 -11.87 -24.06 -3.39
N GLY A 193 -12.32 -25.30 -3.61
CA GLY A 193 -13.38 -25.95 -2.85
C GLY A 193 -12.91 -26.50 -1.50
N GLY A 194 -13.86 -27.08 -0.77
CA GLY A 194 -13.58 -27.85 0.44
C GLY A 194 -12.92 -29.18 0.10
N VAL A 195 -12.05 -29.66 0.98
CA VAL A 195 -11.53 -31.03 0.93
C VAL A 195 -12.47 -31.88 1.78
N ASP A 196 -13.61 -32.22 1.17
CA ASP A 196 -14.66 -33.03 1.79
C ASP A 196 -15.54 -33.68 0.70
N THR A 197 -16.48 -34.51 1.11
CA THR A 197 -17.53 -35.01 0.24
C THR A 197 -18.31 -33.86 -0.38
N THR A 198 -18.44 -33.85 -1.70
CA THR A 198 -19.20 -32.82 -2.40
C THR A 198 -20.68 -33.00 -2.14
N ALA A 199 -21.28 -32.05 -1.41
CA ALA A 199 -22.73 -31.98 -1.31
C ALA A 199 -23.34 -31.74 -2.71
N THR A 200 -24.38 -32.48 -3.05
CA THR A 200 -25.13 -32.27 -4.29
C THR A 200 -25.94 -30.97 -4.18
N GLU A 201 -25.96 -30.16 -5.24
CA GLU A 201 -26.74 -28.91 -5.27
C GLU A 201 -28.24 -29.17 -5.08
N THR A 202 -28.74 -30.30 -5.59
CA THR A 202 -30.08 -30.78 -5.32
C THR A 202 -30.10 -31.61 -4.04
N LYS A 203 -31.11 -31.37 -3.20
CA LYS A 203 -31.38 -32.20 -2.01
C LYS A 203 -31.74 -33.61 -2.48
N GLY A 204 -30.79 -34.54 -2.37
CA GLY A 204 -31.05 -35.96 -2.56
C GLY A 204 -31.52 -36.58 -1.25
N THR A 205 -32.72 -37.16 -1.23
CA THR A 205 -33.20 -37.95 -0.08
C THR A 205 -32.86 -39.41 -0.29
N VAL A 206 -31.97 -39.95 0.54
CA VAL A 206 -31.68 -41.40 0.56
C VAL A 206 -32.61 -42.06 1.56
N LEU A 207 -33.46 -42.98 1.10
CA LEU A 207 -34.35 -43.77 1.95
C LEU A 207 -33.63 -45.06 2.37
N ILE A 208 -33.33 -45.17 3.66
CA ILE A 208 -32.67 -46.33 4.25
C ILE A 208 -33.73 -47.17 4.96
N HIS A 209 -33.95 -48.41 4.50
CA HIS A 209 -34.98 -49.29 5.05
C HIS A 209 -34.43 -50.32 6.03
N ASN A 210 -33.17 -50.73 5.89
CA ASN A 210 -32.55 -51.80 6.68
C ASN A 210 -31.20 -51.36 7.29
N ALA A 211 -30.80 -51.98 8.40
CA ALA A 211 -29.52 -51.73 9.07
C ALA A 211 -28.31 -52.01 8.15
N GLU A 212 -28.36 -53.07 7.34
CA GLU A 212 -27.30 -53.41 6.37
C GLU A 212 -27.14 -52.32 5.29
N GLN A 213 -28.23 -51.66 4.89
CA GLN A 213 -28.18 -50.56 3.91
C GLN A 213 -27.51 -49.33 4.52
N LEU A 214 -27.74 -49.07 5.81
CA LEU A 214 -27.08 -47.98 6.54
C LEU A 214 -25.56 -48.21 6.60
N GLU A 215 -25.14 -49.42 6.97
CA GLU A 215 -23.71 -49.76 7.08
C GLU A 215 -23.01 -49.72 5.71
N ASN A 216 -23.64 -50.24 4.66
CA ASN A 216 -23.10 -50.18 3.30
C ASN A 216 -23.03 -48.74 2.77
N TYR A 217 -24.00 -47.89 3.11
CA TYR A 217 -23.98 -46.48 2.73
C TYR A 217 -22.79 -45.75 3.36
N ALA A 218 -22.58 -45.92 4.67
CA ALA A 218 -21.44 -45.35 5.38
C ALA A 218 -20.09 -45.82 4.80
N LYS A 219 -19.93 -47.13 4.58
CA LYS A 219 -18.72 -47.69 3.94
C LYS A 219 -18.48 -47.16 2.53
N THR A 220 -19.56 -46.91 1.78
CA THR A 220 -19.46 -46.37 0.41
C THR A 220 -19.04 -44.91 0.42
N GLU A 221 -19.52 -44.10 1.37
CA GLU A 221 -19.05 -42.72 1.55
C GLU A 221 -17.57 -42.68 1.96
N GLU A 222 -17.17 -43.51 2.92
CA GLU A 222 -15.76 -43.63 3.34
C GLU A 222 -14.85 -44.02 2.17
N ALA A 223 -15.24 -45.05 1.39
CA ALA A 223 -14.47 -45.51 0.24
C ALA A 223 -14.32 -44.44 -0.85
N LYS A 224 -15.36 -43.63 -1.09
CA LYS A 224 -15.30 -42.51 -2.04
C LYS A 224 -14.32 -41.42 -1.59
N VAL A 225 -14.33 -41.08 -0.30
CA VAL A 225 -13.38 -40.09 0.25
C VAL A 225 -11.95 -40.63 0.17
N GLU A 226 -11.75 -41.90 0.50
CA GLU A 226 -10.44 -42.57 0.37
C GLU A 226 -9.94 -42.57 -1.07
N GLU A 227 -10.80 -42.90 -2.04
CA GLU A 227 -10.47 -42.89 -3.48
C GLU A 227 -10.01 -41.51 -3.96
N LEU A 228 -10.75 -40.45 -3.60
CA LEU A 228 -10.41 -39.08 -3.99
C LEU A 228 -9.07 -38.63 -3.41
N ILE A 229 -8.80 -38.91 -2.13
CA ILE A 229 -7.55 -38.51 -1.47
C ILE A 229 -6.39 -39.34 -1.99
N LYS A 230 -6.62 -40.64 -2.22
CA LYS A 230 -5.63 -41.52 -2.83
C LYS A 230 -5.25 -41.04 -4.22
N ALA A 231 -6.22 -40.60 -5.03
CA ALA A 231 -5.95 -40.03 -6.35
C ALA A 231 -5.06 -38.78 -6.27
N VAL A 232 -5.26 -37.92 -5.26
CA VAL A 232 -4.37 -36.78 -5.00
C VAL A 232 -2.98 -37.24 -4.53
N ALA A 233 -2.88 -38.26 -3.67
CA ALA A 233 -1.61 -38.82 -3.25
C ALA A 233 -0.83 -39.45 -4.44
N ASP A 234 -1.53 -40.16 -5.32
CA ASP A 234 -0.97 -40.84 -6.50
C ASP A 234 -0.43 -39.84 -7.55
N SER A 235 -0.95 -38.60 -7.57
CA SER A 235 -0.37 -37.50 -8.36
C SER A 235 1.02 -37.06 -7.90
N GLY A 236 1.42 -37.47 -6.69
CA GLY A 236 2.69 -37.11 -6.05
C GLY A 236 2.65 -35.78 -5.29
N ALA A 237 1.45 -35.20 -5.08
CA ALA A 237 1.27 -34.07 -4.18
C ALA A 237 1.59 -34.49 -2.73
N LYS A 238 2.31 -33.63 -1.99
CA LYS A 238 2.58 -33.84 -0.55
C LYS A 238 1.87 -32.82 0.33
N VAL A 239 1.44 -31.70 -0.26
CA VAL A 239 0.70 -30.63 0.43
C VAL A 239 -0.60 -30.40 -0.31
N ILE A 240 -1.70 -30.39 0.44
CA ILE A 240 -3.05 -30.06 -0.04
C ILE A 240 -3.44 -28.72 0.60
N VAL A 241 -3.89 -27.79 -0.23
CA VAL A 241 -4.47 -26.52 0.23
C VAL A 241 -5.95 -26.52 -0.05
N SER A 242 -6.77 -26.30 0.96
CA SER A 242 -8.22 -26.16 0.84
C SER A 242 -8.65 -24.69 0.98
N GLY A 243 -9.50 -24.26 0.06
CA GLY A 243 -10.15 -22.94 0.07
C GLY A 243 -11.35 -22.84 1.02
N ALA A 244 -11.86 -23.97 1.52
CA ALA A 244 -13.02 -24.03 2.39
C ALA A 244 -12.79 -24.96 3.59
N ALA A 245 -13.85 -25.59 4.10
CA ALA A 245 -13.72 -26.55 5.19
C ALA A 245 -13.01 -27.84 4.74
N VAL A 246 -12.33 -28.47 5.68
CA VAL A 246 -11.72 -29.80 5.53
C VAL A 246 -12.52 -30.75 6.40
N GLY A 247 -13.08 -31.80 5.83
CA GLY A 247 -13.84 -32.81 6.58
C GLY A 247 -12.92 -33.68 7.46
N GLU A 248 -13.44 -34.16 8.59
CA GLU A 248 -12.67 -34.99 9.54
C GLU A 248 -12.25 -36.34 8.93
N MET A 249 -13.17 -36.99 8.20
CA MET A 249 -12.86 -38.23 7.46
C MET A 249 -11.76 -38.00 6.43
N ALA A 250 -11.85 -36.89 5.69
CA ALA A 250 -10.84 -36.53 4.71
C ALA A 250 -9.48 -36.28 5.37
N LEU A 251 -9.45 -35.60 6.52
CA LEU A 251 -8.22 -35.39 7.28
C LEU A 251 -7.58 -36.70 7.74
N HIS A 252 -8.37 -37.65 8.25
CA HIS A 252 -7.87 -38.97 8.66
C HIS A 252 -7.14 -39.70 7.51
N PHE A 253 -7.72 -39.71 6.31
CA PHE A 253 -7.07 -40.32 5.14
C PHE A 253 -5.85 -39.51 4.67
N CYS A 254 -5.90 -38.18 4.68
CA CYS A 254 -4.74 -37.34 4.38
C CYS A 254 -3.55 -37.68 5.30
N GLU A 255 -3.78 -37.88 6.60
CA GLU A 255 -2.73 -38.28 7.55
C GLU A 255 -2.19 -39.68 7.25
N ARG A 256 -3.07 -40.64 6.91
CA ARG A 256 -2.66 -42.01 6.53
C ARG A 256 -1.74 -42.01 5.31
N TYR A 257 -1.97 -41.13 4.33
CA TYR A 257 -1.12 -40.95 3.14
C TYR A 257 0.04 -39.97 3.35
N LYS A 258 0.22 -39.45 4.57
CA LYS A 258 1.26 -38.48 4.94
C LYS A 258 1.21 -37.16 4.16
N LEU A 259 0.01 -36.67 3.90
CA LEU A 259 -0.25 -35.39 3.24
C LEU A 259 -0.40 -34.27 4.27
N MET A 260 0.28 -33.15 4.06
CA MET A 260 0.08 -31.94 4.86
C MET A 260 -1.12 -31.16 4.34
N VAL A 261 -2.06 -30.79 5.22
CA VAL A 261 -3.26 -30.04 4.82
C VAL A 261 -3.20 -28.61 5.36
N LEU A 262 -3.39 -27.63 4.48
CA LEU A 262 -3.51 -26.21 4.81
C LEU A 262 -4.91 -25.71 4.49
N LYS A 263 -5.46 -24.85 5.35
CA LYS A 263 -6.75 -24.20 5.13
C LYS A 263 -6.54 -22.70 4.91
N ILE A 264 -7.00 -22.20 3.76
CA ILE A 264 -6.97 -20.79 3.39
C ILE A 264 -8.38 -20.37 3.00
N SER A 265 -9.11 -19.72 3.91
CA SER A 265 -10.51 -19.32 3.68
C SER A 265 -10.66 -18.12 2.74
N SER A 266 -9.64 -17.26 2.65
CA SER A 266 -9.68 -16.06 1.82
C SER A 266 -9.35 -16.40 0.36
N LYS A 267 -10.28 -16.06 -0.55
CA LYS A 267 -10.08 -16.19 -2.00
C LYS A 267 -8.86 -15.40 -2.48
N PHE A 268 -8.60 -14.24 -1.88
CA PHE A 268 -7.46 -13.39 -2.24
C PHE A 268 -6.14 -14.03 -1.82
N GLU A 269 -6.08 -14.61 -0.62
CA GLU A 269 -4.89 -15.33 -0.14
C GLU A 269 -4.65 -16.60 -0.95
N LEU A 270 -5.70 -17.36 -1.29
CA LEU A 270 -5.57 -18.56 -2.10
C LEU A 270 -5.03 -18.24 -3.50
N ARG A 271 -5.53 -17.18 -4.14
CA ARG A 271 -5.01 -16.72 -5.44
C ARG A 271 -3.54 -16.32 -5.36
N ARG A 272 -3.11 -15.69 -4.26
CA ARG A 272 -1.71 -15.33 -4.02
C ARG A 272 -0.85 -16.56 -3.74
N PHE A 273 -1.39 -17.54 -3.00
CA PHE A 273 -0.72 -18.80 -2.76
C PHE A 273 -0.45 -19.55 -4.08
N CYS A 274 -1.44 -19.63 -4.98
CA CYS A 274 -1.27 -20.15 -6.33
C CYS A 274 -0.14 -19.43 -7.10
N ARG A 275 -0.04 -18.10 -6.99
CA ARG A 275 1.04 -17.32 -7.61
C ARG A 275 2.42 -17.59 -7.00
N ALA A 276 2.49 -17.83 -5.69
CA ALA A 276 3.72 -18.12 -4.98
C ALA A 276 4.26 -19.53 -5.27
N THR A 277 3.36 -20.51 -5.44
CA THR A 277 3.73 -21.92 -5.68
C THR A 277 3.69 -22.32 -7.15
N GLY A 278 3.10 -21.50 -8.01
CA GLY A 278 2.83 -21.83 -9.42
C GLY A 278 1.64 -22.78 -9.62
N ALA A 279 0.93 -23.17 -8.56
CA ALA A 279 -0.20 -24.11 -8.64
C ALA A 279 -1.43 -23.47 -9.29
N VAL A 280 -2.20 -24.27 -10.02
CA VAL A 280 -3.53 -23.89 -10.50
C VAL A 280 -4.57 -24.27 -9.45
N GLY A 281 -5.48 -23.35 -9.12
CA GLY A 281 -6.55 -23.60 -8.17
C GLY A 281 -7.68 -24.43 -8.78
N LEU A 282 -7.81 -25.70 -8.38
CA LEU A 282 -8.85 -26.61 -8.83
C LEU A 282 -10.16 -26.39 -8.05
N LEU A 283 -11.31 -26.44 -8.72
CA LEU A 283 -12.61 -26.20 -8.08
C LEU A 283 -13.13 -27.43 -7.31
N LYS A 284 -12.84 -28.63 -7.81
CA LYS A 284 -13.30 -29.91 -7.25
C LYS A 284 -12.12 -30.74 -6.80
N LEU A 285 -12.34 -31.57 -5.78
CA LEU A 285 -11.38 -32.59 -5.37
C LEU A 285 -11.36 -33.68 -6.45
N SER A 286 -10.31 -33.68 -7.25
CA SER A 286 -10.03 -34.68 -8.28
C SER A 286 -8.52 -34.89 -8.36
N GLN A 287 -8.09 -35.92 -9.09
CA GLN A 287 -6.68 -36.10 -9.41
C GLN A 287 -6.17 -34.83 -10.14
N PRO A 288 -5.16 -34.12 -9.60
CA PRO A 288 -4.56 -32.99 -10.29
C PRO A 288 -3.63 -33.49 -11.39
N ASP A 289 -3.64 -32.80 -12.53
CA ASP A 289 -2.67 -33.05 -13.58
C ASP A 289 -1.29 -32.52 -13.20
N GLN A 290 -0.23 -32.98 -13.88
CA GLN A 290 1.14 -32.53 -13.57
C GLN A 290 1.33 -31.02 -13.74
N ASP A 291 0.55 -30.40 -14.63
CA ASP A 291 0.58 -28.96 -14.91
C ASP A 291 -0.16 -28.13 -13.84
N ASP A 292 -1.09 -28.74 -13.09
CA ASP A 292 -1.84 -28.07 -12.03
C ASP A 292 -1.07 -28.02 -10.69
N LEU A 293 -0.09 -28.93 -10.53
CA LEU A 293 0.71 -29.05 -9.33
C LEU A 293 1.73 -27.92 -9.22
N GLY A 294 1.67 -27.18 -8.12
CA GLY A 294 2.72 -26.24 -7.74
C GLY A 294 3.92 -26.93 -7.09
N TYR A 295 4.98 -26.16 -6.87
CA TYR A 295 6.19 -26.62 -6.19
C TYR A 295 6.56 -25.67 -5.06
N VAL A 296 7.01 -26.23 -3.93
CA VAL A 296 7.51 -25.49 -2.76
C VAL A 296 8.73 -26.18 -2.18
N ASP A 297 9.74 -25.40 -1.81
CA ASP A 297 10.98 -25.92 -1.21
C ASP A 297 10.79 -26.34 0.25
N SER A 298 10.08 -25.55 1.05
CA SER A 298 9.70 -25.94 2.40
C SER A 298 8.40 -25.32 2.86
N VAL A 299 7.56 -26.11 3.52
CA VAL A 299 6.42 -25.65 4.31
C VAL A 299 6.66 -26.07 5.76
N SER A 300 6.74 -25.11 6.68
CA SER A 300 6.88 -25.36 8.11
C SER A 300 5.85 -24.58 8.91
N VAL A 301 5.28 -25.20 9.94
CA VAL A 301 4.56 -24.50 10.99
C VAL A 301 5.56 -24.14 12.08
N GLU A 302 5.73 -22.84 12.30
CA GLU A 302 6.59 -22.30 13.35
C GLU A 302 5.75 -21.50 14.35
N GLU A 303 6.19 -21.45 15.60
CA GLU A 303 5.54 -20.66 16.63
C GLU A 303 6.36 -19.39 16.86
N ILE A 304 5.81 -18.24 16.46
CA ILE A 304 6.50 -16.96 16.56
C ILE A 304 5.66 -16.04 17.46
N GLY A 305 6.15 -15.75 18.67
CA GLY A 305 5.41 -14.90 19.63
C GLY A 305 4.12 -15.52 20.16
N GLY A 306 4.06 -16.85 20.28
CA GLY A 306 2.89 -17.59 20.77
C GLY A 306 1.80 -17.82 19.73
N ALA A 307 1.93 -17.25 18.53
CA ALA A 307 1.07 -17.56 17.39
C ALA A 307 1.73 -18.61 16.51
N ARG A 308 0.97 -19.65 16.15
CA ARG A 308 1.41 -20.63 15.14
C ARG A 308 1.17 -20.07 13.75
N VAL A 309 2.22 -20.03 12.96
CA VAL A 309 2.21 -19.51 11.59
C VAL A 309 2.77 -20.55 10.66
N THR A 310 2.17 -20.66 9.48
CA THR A 310 2.69 -21.52 8.42
C THR A 310 3.56 -20.67 7.50
N ILE A 311 4.83 -21.05 7.38
CA ILE A 311 5.82 -20.41 6.53
C ILE A 311 6.01 -21.29 5.29
N VAL A 312 5.73 -20.71 4.13
CA VAL A 312 5.90 -21.33 2.82
C VAL A 312 7.08 -20.65 2.15
N LYS A 313 8.23 -21.34 2.06
CA LYS A 313 9.46 -20.83 1.43
C LYS A 313 9.68 -21.47 0.08
N ASN A 314 10.06 -20.65 -0.89
CA ASN A 314 10.44 -21.12 -2.23
C ASN A 314 11.68 -20.33 -2.68
N GLU A 315 12.83 -21.01 -2.69
CA GLU A 315 14.16 -20.47 -2.94
C GLU A 315 14.59 -20.68 -4.41
N GLN A 316 14.16 -21.78 -5.05
CA GLN A 316 14.71 -22.24 -6.33
C GLN A 316 14.02 -21.69 -7.59
N GLY A 317 12.82 -21.11 -7.54
CA GLY A 317 12.27 -20.46 -8.75
C GLY A 317 10.82 -19.97 -8.70
N GLY A 318 10.55 -18.93 -9.49
CA GLY A 318 9.18 -18.50 -9.85
C GLY A 318 8.48 -17.56 -8.88
N ASN A 319 9.10 -17.22 -7.74
CA ASN A 319 8.40 -16.42 -6.71
C ASN A 319 8.02 -15.04 -7.21
N SER A 320 6.73 -14.92 -7.48
CA SER A 320 6.05 -13.66 -7.63
C SER A 320 5.60 -13.10 -6.30
N VAL A 321 5.90 -13.71 -5.14
CA VAL A 321 5.47 -13.19 -3.82
C VAL A 321 6.58 -13.27 -2.79
N SER A 322 6.77 -12.20 -2.01
CA SER A 322 7.63 -12.14 -0.82
C SER A 322 6.83 -11.58 0.35
N THR A 323 7.09 -12.06 1.56
CA THR A 323 6.36 -11.63 2.76
C THR A 323 7.29 -11.02 3.79
N VAL A 324 7.06 -9.77 4.15
CA VAL A 324 7.68 -9.07 5.28
C VAL A 324 6.93 -9.46 6.55
N VAL A 325 7.58 -10.19 7.44
CA VAL A 325 7.03 -10.55 8.74
C VAL A 325 7.36 -9.40 9.70
N LEU A 326 6.34 -8.65 10.10
CA LEU A 326 6.48 -7.54 11.04
C LEU A 326 6.14 -8.00 12.45
N ARG A 327 6.99 -7.56 13.38
CA ARG A 327 6.88 -7.82 14.81
C ARG A 327 6.69 -6.51 15.56
N GLY A 328 5.81 -6.50 16.55
CA GLY A 328 5.46 -5.28 17.27
C GLY A 328 4.69 -5.57 18.56
N SER A 329 4.79 -4.63 19.51
CA SER A 329 4.23 -4.79 20.85
C SER A 329 2.71 -4.62 20.90
N THR A 330 2.13 -3.80 20.02
CA THR A 330 0.69 -3.55 19.94
C THR A 330 0.21 -3.58 18.50
N ASP A 331 -1.06 -3.90 18.28
CA ASP A 331 -1.67 -3.91 16.95
C ASP A 331 -1.62 -2.52 16.28
N SER A 332 -1.76 -1.44 17.06
CA SER A 332 -1.68 -0.08 16.52
C SER A 332 -0.29 0.24 15.95
N ILE A 333 0.79 -0.21 16.60
CA ILE A 333 2.15 -0.05 16.08
C ILE A 333 2.34 -0.93 14.84
N LEU A 334 1.82 -2.16 14.85
CA LEU A 334 1.91 -3.05 13.69
C LEU A 334 1.15 -2.51 12.48
N ASP A 335 -0.01 -1.89 12.68
CA ASP A 335 -0.78 -1.23 11.62
C ASP A 335 -0.02 -0.04 11.03
N ASP A 336 0.65 0.76 11.86
CA ASP A 336 1.46 1.90 11.42
C ASP A 336 2.74 1.44 10.69
N LEU A 337 3.38 0.36 11.16
CA LEU A 337 4.52 -0.26 10.48
C LEU A 337 4.10 -0.90 9.14
N GLU A 338 2.93 -1.55 9.06
CA GLU A 338 2.39 -2.10 7.80
C GLU A 338 2.23 -0.98 6.77
N ARG A 339 1.67 0.16 7.16
CA ARG A 339 1.57 1.34 6.28
C ARG A 339 2.92 1.91 5.88
N ALA A 340 3.89 1.91 6.80
CA ALA A 340 5.26 2.34 6.48
C ALA A 340 5.89 1.44 5.40
N VAL A 341 5.69 0.12 5.52
CA VAL A 341 6.11 -0.84 4.51
C VAL A 341 5.36 -0.64 3.19
N ASP A 342 4.04 -0.48 3.22
CA ASP A 342 3.23 -0.31 2.02
C ASP A 342 3.70 0.88 1.16
N ASP A 343 3.97 2.05 1.75
CA ASP A 343 4.45 3.16 0.91
C ASP A 343 5.94 3.03 0.57
N GLY A 344 6.74 2.32 1.36
CA GLY A 344 8.09 1.94 0.91
C GLY A 344 8.04 1.05 -0.34
N VAL A 345 7.09 0.11 -0.40
CA VAL A 345 6.85 -0.72 -1.59
C VAL A 345 6.31 0.12 -2.76
N ASN A 346 5.43 1.07 -2.50
CA ASN A 346 4.92 1.98 -3.54
C ASN A 346 6.00 2.95 -4.03
N ALA A 347 6.89 3.45 -3.16
CA ALA A 347 8.06 4.23 -3.54
C ALA A 347 9.00 3.40 -4.44
N TYR A 348 9.19 2.11 -4.14
CA TYR A 348 9.92 1.20 -5.03
C TYR A 348 9.22 1.00 -6.38
N LYS A 349 7.89 0.88 -6.41
CA LYS A 349 7.09 0.84 -7.65
C LYS A 349 7.28 2.13 -8.46
N ALA A 350 7.32 3.29 -7.81
CA ALA A 350 7.58 4.58 -8.44
C ALA A 350 9.00 4.63 -9.04
N MET A 351 10.02 4.18 -8.29
CA MET A 351 11.41 4.05 -8.78
C MET A 351 11.54 3.11 -9.97
N CYS A 352 10.75 2.03 -10.02
CA CYS A 352 10.70 1.11 -11.16
C CYS A 352 10.17 1.74 -12.45
N ARG A 353 9.32 2.79 -12.33
CA ARG A 353 8.76 3.53 -13.47
C ARG A 353 9.66 4.67 -13.88
N ASP A 354 10.07 5.49 -12.92
CA ASP A 354 10.94 6.64 -13.10
C ASP A 354 11.88 6.75 -11.90
N SER A 355 13.17 6.62 -12.16
CA SER A 355 14.23 6.62 -11.16
C SER A 355 14.82 8.02 -10.95
N ARG A 356 14.28 9.07 -11.60
CA ARG A 356 14.78 10.43 -11.41
C ARG A 356 14.55 10.92 -9.99
N ILE A 357 15.58 11.54 -9.41
CA ILE A 357 15.54 12.11 -8.06
C ILE A 357 15.74 13.61 -8.09
N VAL A 358 15.17 14.27 -7.10
CA VAL A 358 15.32 15.70 -6.85
C VAL A 358 15.73 15.92 -5.38
N PRO A 359 16.44 17.01 -5.06
CA PRO A 359 16.82 17.32 -3.68
C PRO A 359 15.58 17.42 -2.76
N GLY A 360 15.54 16.67 -1.66
CA GLY A 360 14.44 16.72 -0.69
C GLY A 360 14.51 17.91 0.27
N ALA A 361 13.97 17.73 1.49
CA ALA A 361 14.14 18.67 2.62
C ALA A 361 13.84 20.15 2.31
N ALA A 362 12.75 20.41 1.55
CA ALA A 362 12.29 21.72 1.10
C ALA A 362 13.19 22.49 0.11
N ALA A 363 14.32 21.92 -0.33
CA ALA A 363 15.20 22.60 -1.29
C ALA A 363 14.54 22.75 -2.66
N THR A 364 13.86 21.71 -3.14
CA THR A 364 13.13 21.78 -4.41
C THR A 364 12.07 22.87 -4.38
N GLU A 365 11.37 23.01 -3.26
CA GLU A 365 10.21 23.89 -3.16
C GLU A 365 10.62 25.35 -3.03
N ILE A 366 11.71 25.66 -2.32
CA ILE A 366 12.29 27.01 -2.32
C ILE A 366 12.83 27.39 -3.69
N GLU A 367 13.48 26.45 -4.40
CA GLU A 367 13.98 26.72 -5.75
C GLU A 367 12.85 26.97 -6.76
N LEU A 368 11.76 26.20 -6.66
CA LEU A 368 10.53 26.41 -7.43
C LEU A 368 9.90 27.77 -7.09
N ALA A 369 9.76 28.10 -5.81
CA ALA A 369 9.24 29.39 -5.35
C ALA A 369 10.02 30.56 -5.97
N ARG A 370 11.35 30.52 -5.90
CA ARG A 370 12.22 31.58 -6.43
C ARG A 370 12.03 31.76 -7.94
N ARG A 371 12.13 30.68 -8.72
CA ARG A 371 12.05 30.77 -10.19
C ARG A 371 10.65 31.14 -10.68
N LEU A 372 9.60 30.70 -9.99
CA LEU A 372 8.23 31.10 -10.28
C LEU A 372 7.99 32.57 -9.93
N LYS A 373 8.57 33.06 -8.84
CA LYS A 373 8.52 34.49 -8.50
C LYS A 373 9.23 35.34 -9.55
N GLU A 374 10.38 34.92 -10.04
CA GLU A 374 11.05 35.56 -11.19
C GLU A 374 10.23 35.51 -12.48
N PHE A 375 9.50 34.41 -12.70
CA PHE A 375 8.58 34.29 -13.83
C PHE A 375 7.39 35.25 -13.70
N SER A 376 6.86 35.44 -12.49
CA SER A 376 5.76 36.38 -12.24
C SER A 376 6.10 37.81 -12.67
N PHE A 377 7.34 38.28 -12.44
CA PHE A 377 7.79 39.61 -12.85
C PHE A 377 7.94 39.81 -14.36
N LYS A 378 7.98 38.72 -15.15
CA LYS A 378 8.05 38.79 -16.62
C LYS A 378 6.67 38.90 -17.26
N GLU A 379 5.64 38.45 -16.57
CA GLU A 379 4.25 38.54 -17.02
C GLU A 379 3.70 39.94 -16.76
N THR A 380 2.91 40.47 -17.70
CA THR A 380 2.37 41.84 -17.63
C THR A 380 0.87 41.89 -17.31
N GLY A 381 0.20 40.74 -17.28
CA GLY A 381 -1.24 40.61 -17.02
C GLY A 381 -1.60 40.53 -15.52
N LEU A 382 -2.90 40.53 -15.22
CA LEU A 382 -3.43 40.33 -13.85
C LEU A 382 -3.02 38.97 -13.26
N ASP A 383 -2.78 37.99 -14.13
CA ASP A 383 -2.26 36.67 -13.79
C ASP A 383 -0.93 36.73 -13.00
N GLN A 384 -0.14 37.81 -13.11
CA GLN A 384 1.13 37.96 -12.39
C GLN A 384 0.94 37.81 -10.86
N TYR A 385 -0.17 38.33 -10.32
CA TYR A 385 -0.45 38.28 -8.88
C TYR A 385 -0.78 36.85 -8.44
N ALA A 386 -1.53 36.12 -9.27
CA ALA A 386 -1.81 34.71 -9.04
C ALA A 386 -0.56 33.85 -9.13
N ILE A 387 0.34 34.12 -10.08
CA ILE A 387 1.63 33.42 -10.20
C ILE A 387 2.53 33.70 -8.98
N ALA A 388 2.60 34.96 -8.53
CA ALA A 388 3.38 35.33 -7.35
C ALA A 388 2.87 34.62 -6.08
N LYS A 389 1.54 34.57 -5.90
CA LYS A 389 0.91 33.85 -4.78
C LYS A 389 1.06 32.33 -4.86
N PHE A 390 1.04 31.77 -6.06
CA PHE A 390 1.37 30.36 -6.27
C PHE A 390 2.81 30.05 -5.85
N ALA A 391 3.75 30.94 -6.18
CA ALA A 391 5.15 30.82 -5.76
C ALA A 391 5.31 30.90 -4.23
N GLU A 392 4.61 31.83 -3.57
CA GLU A 392 4.60 31.94 -2.10
C GLU A 392 4.04 30.69 -1.41
N SER A 393 3.10 29.97 -2.06
CA SER A 393 2.50 28.75 -1.51
C SER A 393 3.51 27.62 -1.28
N PHE A 394 4.67 27.63 -1.96
CA PHE A 394 5.74 26.65 -1.72
C PHE A 394 6.46 26.86 -0.39
N GLU A 395 6.40 28.06 0.20
CA GLU A 395 7.00 28.36 1.51
C GLU A 395 6.31 27.61 2.67
N MET A 396 5.12 27.07 2.43
CA MET A 396 4.37 26.26 3.39
C MET A 396 5.16 25.04 3.86
N ILE A 397 5.89 24.36 2.96
CA ILE A 397 6.64 23.14 3.28
C ILE A 397 7.80 23.40 4.24
N PRO A 398 8.76 24.32 3.95
CA PRO A 398 9.83 24.63 4.89
C PRO A 398 9.28 25.21 6.20
N LYS A 399 8.18 25.98 6.14
CA LYS A 399 7.49 26.50 7.34
C LYS A 399 6.97 25.36 8.22
N THR A 400 6.21 24.42 7.66
CA THR A 400 5.64 23.29 8.39
C THR A 400 6.72 22.36 8.94
N LEU A 401 7.80 22.12 8.19
CA LEU A 401 8.94 21.33 8.67
C LEU A 401 9.64 21.99 9.86
N ALA A 402 9.92 23.29 9.78
CA ALA A 402 10.54 24.05 10.86
C ALA A 402 9.64 24.10 12.11
N GLU A 403 8.34 24.38 11.95
CA GLU A 403 7.38 24.41 13.05
C GLU A 403 7.25 23.05 13.75
N ASN A 404 7.20 21.95 12.99
CA ASN A 404 7.14 20.60 13.54
C ASN A 404 8.41 20.20 14.31
N ALA A 405 9.57 20.73 13.90
CA ALA A 405 10.84 20.54 14.60
C ALA A 405 11.05 21.51 15.78
N GLY A 406 10.13 22.48 15.99
CA GLY A 406 10.27 23.51 17.02
C GLY A 406 11.33 24.58 16.70
N LEU A 407 11.69 24.73 15.43
CA LEU A 407 12.66 25.70 14.93
C LEU A 407 11.98 27.01 14.51
N ASN A 408 12.75 28.10 14.39
CA ASN A 408 12.22 29.37 13.90
C ASN A 408 12.08 29.35 12.37
N ALA A 409 10.85 29.14 11.89
CA ALA A 409 10.52 29.09 10.46
C ALA A 409 11.01 30.32 9.67
N ILE A 410 10.94 31.53 10.26
CA ILE A 410 11.31 32.77 9.55
C ILE A 410 12.81 32.80 9.26
N GLU A 411 13.62 32.43 10.25
CA GLU A 411 15.08 32.38 10.11
C GLU A 411 15.48 31.35 9.05
N ILE A 412 14.91 30.14 9.12
CA ILE A 412 15.21 29.05 8.18
C ILE A 412 14.83 29.41 6.75
N ILE A 413 13.63 29.95 6.52
CA ILE A 413 13.19 30.35 5.17
C ILE A 413 14.12 31.44 4.63
N SER A 414 14.50 32.42 5.47
CA SER A 414 15.42 33.48 5.06
C SER A 414 16.81 32.96 4.68
N SER A 415 17.35 31.99 5.45
CA SER A 415 18.65 31.38 5.14
C SER A 415 18.60 30.50 3.89
N LEU A 416 17.51 29.74 3.69
CA LEU A 416 17.32 28.96 2.47
C LEU A 416 17.29 29.86 1.24
N TYR A 417 16.52 30.96 1.28
CA TYR A 417 16.49 31.91 0.17
C TYR A 417 17.87 32.53 -0.10
N ALA A 418 18.65 32.85 0.93
CA ALA A 418 20.00 33.39 0.77
C ALA A 418 20.94 32.39 0.07
N GLU A 419 20.91 31.13 0.49
CA GLU A 419 21.71 30.05 -0.10
C GLU A 419 21.30 29.78 -1.54
N HIS A 420 20.00 29.64 -1.82
CA HIS A 420 19.49 29.45 -3.17
C HIS A 420 19.80 30.66 -4.07
N ALA A 421 19.70 31.88 -3.56
CA ALA A 421 20.08 33.11 -4.27
C ALA A 421 21.57 33.12 -4.65
N SER A 422 22.44 32.51 -3.83
CA SER A 422 23.87 32.36 -4.14
C SER A 422 24.17 31.32 -5.23
N GLY A 423 23.17 30.55 -5.66
CA GLY A 423 23.28 29.52 -6.70
C GLY A 423 23.29 28.08 -6.16
N ASN A 424 23.20 27.90 -4.84
CA ASN A 424 23.21 26.59 -4.20
C ASN A 424 21.80 25.97 -4.21
N THR A 425 21.42 25.30 -5.29
CA THR A 425 20.06 24.72 -5.46
C THR A 425 19.81 23.43 -4.67
N LYS A 426 20.83 22.91 -3.98
CA LYS A 426 20.79 21.62 -3.25
C LYS A 426 20.77 21.79 -1.73
N VAL A 427 20.60 23.01 -1.23
CA VAL A 427 20.62 23.28 0.20
C VAL A 427 19.21 23.09 0.77
N GLY A 428 19.07 22.17 1.71
CA GLY A 428 17.81 21.89 2.41
C GLY A 428 17.90 22.12 3.91
N ILE A 429 16.82 21.82 4.62
CA ILE A 429 16.72 21.96 6.07
C ILE A 429 17.25 20.69 6.76
N ASP A 430 18.22 20.86 7.66
CA ASP A 430 18.55 19.86 8.67
C ASP A 430 17.61 20.00 9.87
N LEU A 431 16.78 19.00 10.15
CA LEU A 431 15.87 19.05 11.31
C LEU A 431 16.60 18.80 12.64
N ASP A 432 17.73 18.09 12.62
CA ASP A 432 18.44 17.69 13.83
C ASP A 432 19.33 18.82 14.36
N GLU A 433 20.02 19.51 13.44
CA GLU A 433 20.89 20.65 13.79
C GLU A 433 20.19 22.00 13.65
N GLY A 434 19.07 22.07 12.93
CA GLY A 434 18.36 23.32 12.66
C GLY A 434 19.10 24.28 11.73
N VAL A 435 20.00 23.77 10.90
CA VAL A 435 20.85 24.55 9.98
C VAL A 435 20.56 24.14 8.53
N CYS A 436 20.75 25.07 7.59
CA CYS A 436 20.70 24.77 6.17
C CYS A 436 21.98 24.04 5.72
N LYS A 437 21.84 22.88 5.09
CA LYS A 437 22.97 22.07 4.61
C LYS A 437 22.69 21.48 3.24
N ASP A 438 23.76 21.12 2.53
CA ASP A 438 23.65 20.44 1.24
C ASP A 438 23.09 19.03 1.41
N ILE A 439 21.99 18.77 0.73
CA ILE A 439 21.26 17.51 0.73
C ILE A 439 22.10 16.33 0.26
N SER A 440 23.08 16.59 -0.62
CA SER A 440 24.01 15.54 -1.07
C SER A 440 24.84 14.96 0.07
N THR A 441 25.09 15.73 1.13
CA THR A 441 25.76 15.23 2.34
C THR A 441 24.83 14.44 3.26
N MET A 442 23.55 14.81 3.28
CA MET A 442 22.52 14.16 4.10
C MET A 442 21.95 12.89 3.45
N ASN A 443 22.10 12.73 2.13
CA ASN A 443 21.47 11.68 1.33
C ASN A 443 19.94 11.64 1.42
N ILE A 444 19.29 12.81 1.49
CA ILE A 444 17.82 12.92 1.54
C ILE A 444 17.28 13.26 0.14
N TRP A 445 16.89 12.24 -0.60
CA TRP A 445 16.42 12.40 -1.98
C TRP A 445 14.93 12.11 -2.08
N ASP A 446 14.23 12.95 -2.84
CA ASP A 446 12.83 12.73 -3.19
C ASP A 446 12.71 12.25 -4.65
N LEU A 447 11.68 11.48 -4.94
CA LEU A 447 11.41 11.03 -6.31
C LEU A 447 10.76 12.16 -7.11
N HIS A 448 11.29 12.41 -8.32
CA HIS A 448 10.75 13.39 -9.25
C HIS A 448 9.26 13.12 -9.54
N ILE A 449 8.92 11.85 -9.81
CA ILE A 449 7.55 11.44 -10.15
C ILE A 449 6.57 11.76 -9.01
N THR A 450 6.98 11.59 -7.75
CA THR A 450 6.14 11.90 -6.59
C THR A 450 5.80 13.39 -6.53
N LYS A 451 6.80 14.26 -6.64
CA LYS A 451 6.60 15.73 -6.64
C LYS A 451 5.77 16.19 -7.83
N PHE A 452 6.06 15.66 -9.02
CA PHE A 452 5.37 16.01 -10.27
C PHE A 452 3.85 15.79 -10.15
N PHE A 453 3.43 14.59 -9.73
CA PHE A 453 2.01 14.28 -9.62
C PHE A 453 1.37 14.94 -8.40
N ALA A 454 2.07 15.04 -7.26
CA ALA A 454 1.53 15.69 -6.07
C ALA A 454 1.17 17.15 -6.33
N LEU A 455 2.09 17.92 -6.94
CA LEU A 455 1.87 19.33 -7.27
C LEU A 455 0.77 19.50 -8.32
N LYS A 456 0.73 18.60 -9.32
CA LYS A 456 -0.30 18.64 -10.36
C LYS A 456 -1.69 18.35 -9.79
N TYR A 457 -1.85 17.29 -9.00
CA TYR A 457 -3.12 16.96 -8.37
C TYR A 457 -3.57 18.04 -7.40
N ALA A 458 -2.65 18.65 -6.66
CA ALA A 458 -2.96 19.75 -5.76
C ALA A 458 -3.49 20.98 -6.52
N ALA A 459 -2.79 21.39 -7.59
CA ALA A 459 -3.21 22.52 -8.42
C ALA A 459 -4.54 22.25 -9.12
N ASP A 460 -4.74 21.04 -9.67
CA ASP A 460 -5.99 20.64 -10.32
C ASP A 460 -7.17 20.64 -9.32
N ALA A 461 -6.95 20.13 -8.10
CA ALA A 461 -7.96 20.14 -7.05
C ALA A 461 -8.33 21.57 -6.61
N ALA A 462 -7.34 22.44 -6.39
CA ALA A 462 -7.56 23.85 -6.04
C ALA A 462 -8.31 24.60 -7.16
N CYS A 463 -7.88 24.43 -8.41
CA CYS A 463 -8.55 25.01 -9.58
C CYS A 463 -9.97 24.46 -9.81
N THR A 464 -10.26 23.23 -9.37
CA THR A 464 -11.61 22.67 -9.44
C THR A 464 -12.51 23.31 -8.38
N VAL A 465 -12.02 23.50 -7.16
CA VAL A 465 -12.75 24.19 -6.10
C VAL A 465 -13.05 25.64 -6.49
N LEU A 466 -12.06 26.37 -7.02
CA LEU A 466 -12.22 27.76 -7.46
C LEU A 466 -13.19 27.93 -8.63
N ARG A 467 -13.47 26.87 -9.42
CA ARG A 467 -14.45 26.89 -10.50
C ARG A 467 -15.90 26.76 -10.02
N VAL A 468 -16.11 26.35 -8.78
CA VAL A 468 -17.45 26.11 -8.24
C VAL A 468 -17.99 27.39 -7.61
N ASP A 469 -18.90 28.06 -8.33
CA ASP A 469 -19.54 29.28 -7.83
C ASP A 469 -20.72 29.02 -6.88
N GLN A 470 -21.41 27.89 -7.05
CA GLN A 470 -22.60 27.56 -6.26
C GLN A 470 -22.63 26.08 -5.86
N ILE A 471 -22.94 25.83 -4.59
CA ILE A 471 -23.16 24.49 -4.04
C ILE A 471 -24.66 24.33 -3.75
N ILE A 472 -25.33 23.46 -4.51
CA ILE A 472 -26.74 23.14 -4.30
C ILE A 472 -26.85 21.82 -3.54
N MET A 473 -27.14 21.91 -2.24
CA MET A 473 -27.33 20.73 -1.38
C MET A 473 -28.80 20.31 -1.40
N ALA A 474 -29.11 19.22 -2.11
CA ALA A 474 -30.43 18.61 -2.04
C ALA A 474 -30.60 17.87 -0.71
N LYS A 475 -31.73 18.07 -0.01
CA LYS A 475 -32.09 17.20 1.11
C LYS A 475 -32.33 15.78 0.58
N PRO A 476 -31.90 14.73 1.30
CA PRO A 476 -32.26 13.37 0.92
C PRO A 476 -33.77 13.30 0.79
N ALA A 477 -34.25 12.79 -0.36
CA ALA A 477 -35.67 12.67 -0.61
C ALA A 477 -36.28 11.87 0.54
N GLY A 478 -37.09 12.54 1.36
CA GLY A 478 -37.89 11.91 2.40
C GLY A 478 -38.96 11.08 1.73
N GLY A 479 -38.58 9.93 1.18
CA GLY A 479 -39.51 8.92 0.72
C GLY A 479 -40.44 8.54 1.88
N PRO A 480 -41.72 8.26 1.62
CA PRO A 480 -42.64 7.84 2.67
C PRO A 480 -42.02 6.65 3.42
N LYS A 481 -42.01 6.71 4.76
CA LYS A 481 -41.61 5.58 5.61
C LYS A 481 -42.35 4.34 5.10
N PRO A 482 -41.67 3.21 4.84
CA PRO A 482 -42.36 1.98 4.50
C PRO A 482 -43.40 1.71 5.60
N PRO A 483 -44.65 1.36 5.24
CA PRO A 483 -45.66 1.04 6.24
C PRO A 483 -45.09 -0.05 7.17
N PRO A 484 -45.31 0.06 8.49
CA PRO A 484 -44.87 -0.98 9.40
C PRO A 484 -45.42 -2.31 8.90
N ALA A 485 -44.52 -3.27 8.69
CA ALA A 485 -44.88 -4.63 8.34
C ALA A 485 -45.92 -5.12 9.36
N GLY A 486 -47.02 -5.66 8.85
CA GLY A 486 -48.26 -5.89 9.57
C GLY A 486 -48.07 -6.45 10.98
N MET A 487 -48.78 -5.83 11.92
CA MET A 487 -49.38 -6.61 12.99
C MET A 487 -50.38 -7.54 12.29
N ASP A 488 -49.99 -8.80 12.12
CA ASP A 488 -50.95 -9.89 12.00
C ASP A 488 -51.71 -9.92 13.34
N GLU A 489 -52.85 -9.23 13.39
CA GLU A 489 -53.91 -9.51 14.35
C GLU A 489 -54.79 -10.62 13.75
N ASP A 490 -54.83 -11.72 14.50
CA ASP A 490 -55.74 -12.89 14.47
C ASP A 490 -55.55 -14.00 13.42
#